data_AF-A0A5J5RUH3-F1
#
_entry.id   AF-A0A5J5RUH3-F1
#
_cell.length_a   1.000
_cell.length_b   1.000
_cell.length_c   1.000
_cell.angle_alpha   90.00
_cell.angle_beta   90.00
_cell.angle_gamma   90.00
#
_symmetry.space_group_name_H-M   'P 1'
#
loop_
_entity.id
_entity.type
_entity.pdbx_description
1 polymer ?
#
loop_
_entity_poly.entity_id
_entity_poly.type
_entity_poly.pdbx_seq_one_letter_code
_entity_poly.pdbx_strand_id
1 'polypeptide(L)'
;MIHAAVKLSKSVISLSRTSLVAATSSQPLRFLHDGTNSPSSNPVAVQMINYALSHARSQKSDESYAQGMLILEQCLSTQSSESEGQFAQNSIGTVLLAMSNLLYERRSFEEAIEKLHRVQGLTRSSLGVRVAATEALVGLYLQLGQDDTSSVLADKCLDFLHKDDLRSNGGSKESLIVRAKAVKGLVELVTGNLESAESFFHGVQDIEAWNGTAVLSYGEFLHATQQFSLAKELYQNIIEGVPKNEDFSDMNTLAICNMASDEVFLAATFALGQLESHMGNFRAAEEILTKALTKTEEYFGSSHPKVGVVLTCIALMYRNKARQERSSSLLIQEGLYRRAIEFLKAPPLESKVAETKLDRGDILALARGGYAEVLCVQQNRKTEGEKMKTWAEAVWSNRRMSLTDVLDISEPSSKVPVIDVRISRVL
;
A
#
# COMPACT_ATOMS: atom_id res chain seq x y z
N MET A 1 -22.27 -20.81 -9.76
CA MET A 1 -21.62 -21.66 -8.73
C MET A 1 -20.55 -22.63 -9.25
N ILE A 2 -20.23 -22.79 -10.56
CA ILE A 2 -19.03 -23.57 -11.00
C ILE A 2 -18.25 -22.90 -12.17
N HIS A 3 -18.77 -21.84 -12.82
CA HIS A 3 -18.13 -21.29 -14.04
C HIS A 3 -16.98 -20.29 -13.82
N ALA A 4 -16.76 -19.76 -12.62
CA ALA A 4 -15.64 -18.84 -12.35
C ALA A 4 -14.35 -19.58 -11.91
N ALA A 5 -14.46 -20.75 -11.27
CA ALA A 5 -13.32 -21.50 -10.75
C ALA A 5 -12.55 -22.31 -11.83
N VAL A 6 -13.17 -22.62 -12.97
CA VAL A 6 -12.55 -23.44 -14.03
C VAL A 6 -11.64 -22.62 -14.96
N LYS A 7 -11.75 -21.28 -14.98
CA LYS A 7 -10.84 -20.42 -15.76
C LYS A 7 -9.44 -20.27 -15.15
N LEU A 8 -9.27 -20.63 -13.87
CA LEU A 8 -8.00 -20.47 -13.15
C LEU A 8 -7.06 -21.69 -13.24
N SER A 9 -7.44 -22.76 -13.95
CA SER A 9 -6.65 -24.01 -13.98
C SER A 9 -6.31 -24.56 -15.38
N LYS A 10 -6.60 -23.86 -16.49
CA LYS A 10 -6.52 -24.46 -17.85
C LYS A 10 -5.86 -23.64 -18.97
N SER A 11 -5.05 -22.62 -18.69
CA SER A 11 -4.36 -21.86 -19.75
C SER A 11 -2.84 -22.00 -19.74
N VAL A 12 -2.33 -23.23 -19.91
CA VAL A 12 -0.99 -23.49 -20.47
C VAL A 12 -1.11 -24.75 -21.35
N ILE A 13 -0.40 -24.76 -22.47
CA ILE A 13 -0.38 -25.75 -23.57
C ILE A 13 -1.36 -25.43 -24.71
N SER A 14 -1.07 -24.37 -25.44
CA SER A 14 -0.71 -24.44 -26.87
C SER A 14 -0.63 -23.02 -27.39
N LEU A 15 0.48 -22.66 -28.05
CA LEU A 15 0.53 -21.72 -29.17
C LEU A 15 1.96 -21.69 -29.70
N SER A 16 2.17 -22.62 -30.63
CA SER A 16 3.02 -22.45 -31.79
C SER A 16 2.77 -21.09 -32.45
N ARG A 17 3.86 -20.48 -32.91
CA ARG A 17 3.93 -19.35 -33.86
C ARG A 17 2.73 -19.28 -34.81
N THR A 18 1.95 -18.21 -34.69
CA THR A 18 1.37 -17.51 -35.84
C THR A 18 1.17 -16.04 -35.47
N SER A 19 1.88 -15.18 -36.20
CA SER A 19 1.70 -13.74 -36.26
C SER A 19 0.29 -13.40 -36.76
N LEU A 20 -0.49 -12.71 -35.94
CA LEU A 20 -1.64 -11.93 -36.40
C LEU A 20 -1.70 -10.66 -35.56
N VAL A 21 -1.24 -9.59 -36.21
CA VAL A 21 -1.32 -8.20 -35.76
C VAL A 21 -2.79 -7.86 -35.54
N ALA A 22 -3.19 -7.72 -34.27
CA ALA A 22 -4.43 -7.06 -33.88
C ALA A 22 -4.03 -5.71 -33.31
N ALA A 23 -4.14 -4.68 -34.14
CA ALA A 23 -3.96 -3.29 -33.75
C ALA A 23 -5.07 -2.89 -32.77
N THR A 24 -4.75 -2.86 -31.48
CA THR A 24 -5.46 -2.03 -30.51
C THR A 24 -4.63 -0.78 -30.30
N SER A 25 -5.22 0.35 -30.65
CA SER A 25 -4.63 1.67 -30.62
C SER A 25 -4.16 2.03 -29.20
N SER A 26 -2.89 1.77 -28.92
CA SER A 26 -2.14 2.50 -27.89
C SER A 26 -1.94 3.92 -28.39
N GLN A 27 -2.96 4.76 -28.28
CA GLN A 27 -2.72 6.20 -28.34
C GLN A 27 -1.89 6.52 -27.09
N PRO A 28 -0.69 7.13 -27.22
CA PRO A 28 -0.09 7.77 -26.07
C PRO A 28 -1.10 8.82 -25.61
N LEU A 29 -1.55 8.74 -24.37
CA LEU A 29 -2.32 9.82 -23.74
C LEU A 29 -1.45 11.07 -23.81
N ARG A 30 -1.61 11.84 -24.88
CA ARG A 30 -1.20 13.24 -24.93
C ARG A 30 -2.06 13.90 -23.86
N PHE A 31 -1.50 14.07 -22.68
CA PHE A 31 -1.94 15.08 -21.73
C PHE A 31 -1.81 16.42 -22.46
N LEU A 32 -2.89 16.81 -23.14
CA LEU A 32 -3.04 18.13 -23.69
C LEU A 32 -3.07 19.08 -22.49
N HIS A 33 -2.15 20.05 -22.58
CA HIS A 33 -2.10 21.25 -21.77
C HIS A 33 -3.46 21.68 -21.24
N ASP A 34 -3.58 21.77 -19.92
CA ASP A 34 -4.13 22.98 -19.36
C ASP A 34 -3.09 23.59 -18.42
N GLY A 35 -2.68 24.80 -18.75
CA GLY A 35 -1.61 25.51 -18.06
C GLY A 35 -2.13 26.10 -16.77
N THR A 36 -1.76 25.54 -15.63
CA THR A 36 -1.91 26.21 -14.34
C THR A 36 -0.60 26.09 -13.56
N ASN A 37 0.08 27.23 -13.47
CA ASN A 37 1.31 27.41 -12.73
C ASN A 37 1.10 27.01 -11.26
N SER A 38 1.75 25.94 -10.79
CA SER A 38 1.97 25.79 -9.35
C SER A 38 2.89 26.93 -8.88
N PRO A 39 2.53 27.72 -7.87
CA PRO A 39 3.29 28.92 -7.51
C PRO A 39 4.63 28.64 -6.81
N SER A 40 5.06 27.37 -6.66
CA SER A 40 6.16 26.99 -5.75
C SER A 40 7.18 25.97 -6.26
N SER A 41 7.04 25.44 -7.49
CA SER A 41 8.00 24.50 -8.10
C SER A 41 8.31 24.85 -9.55
N ASN A 42 9.51 24.51 -10.03
CA ASN A 42 9.91 24.79 -11.41
C ASN A 42 9.03 23.99 -12.39
N PRO A 43 8.28 24.64 -13.30
CA PRO A 43 7.36 23.94 -14.21
C PRO A 43 8.07 22.94 -15.13
N VAL A 44 9.32 23.20 -15.49
CA VAL A 44 10.14 22.27 -16.29
C VAL A 44 10.43 21.00 -15.48
N ALA A 45 10.73 21.14 -14.19
CA ALA A 45 10.98 20.00 -13.32
C ALA A 45 9.74 19.11 -13.19
N VAL A 46 8.56 19.72 -13.00
CA VAL A 46 7.28 18.99 -12.93
C VAL A 46 7.02 18.22 -14.22
N GLN A 47 7.26 18.83 -15.39
CA GLN A 47 7.10 18.16 -16.68
C GLN A 47 8.08 16.98 -16.84
N MET A 48 9.35 17.17 -16.46
CA MET A 48 10.36 16.10 -16.49
C MET A 48 9.99 14.95 -15.55
N ILE A 49 9.48 15.24 -14.36
CA ILE A 49 8.98 14.24 -13.42
C ILE A 49 7.83 13.44 -14.05
N ASN A 50 6.82 14.12 -14.57
CA ASN A 50 5.66 13.45 -15.18
C ASN A 50 6.07 12.59 -16.38
N TYR A 51 6.99 13.07 -17.22
CA TYR A 51 7.54 12.30 -18.32
C TYR A 51 8.32 11.07 -17.82
N ALA A 52 9.23 11.23 -16.86
CA ALA A 52 10.01 10.14 -16.30
C ALA A 52 9.12 9.05 -15.66
N LEU A 53 8.12 9.45 -14.85
CA LEU A 53 7.19 8.53 -14.21
C LEU A 53 6.31 7.80 -15.23
N SER A 54 5.75 8.52 -16.21
CA SER A 54 4.92 7.91 -17.26
C SER A 54 5.72 6.96 -18.15
N HIS A 55 6.94 7.34 -18.54
CA HIS A 55 7.84 6.50 -19.31
C HIS A 55 8.18 5.21 -18.55
N ALA A 56 8.62 5.32 -17.29
CA ALA A 56 8.95 4.18 -16.45
C ALA A 56 7.77 3.20 -16.32
N ARG A 57 6.56 3.73 -16.06
CA ARG A 57 5.33 2.94 -15.84
C ARG A 57 4.71 2.39 -17.12
N SER A 58 4.99 2.95 -18.29
CA SER A 58 4.40 2.50 -19.56
C SER A 58 4.95 1.16 -20.01
N GLN A 59 6.26 0.95 -19.89
CA GLN A 59 6.93 -0.28 -20.35
C GLN A 59 7.20 -1.26 -19.22
N LYS A 60 7.28 -0.77 -17.97
CA LYS A 60 7.56 -1.56 -16.75
C LYS A 60 8.75 -2.52 -16.89
N SER A 61 9.76 -2.12 -17.66
CA SER A 61 11.00 -2.86 -17.84
C SER A 61 12.09 -2.22 -16.99
N ASP A 62 13.09 -3.00 -16.58
CA ASP A 62 14.25 -2.45 -15.86
C ASP A 62 14.92 -1.31 -16.65
N GLU A 63 14.89 -1.39 -17.98
CA GLU A 63 15.41 -0.36 -18.87
C GLU A 63 14.58 0.94 -18.84
N SER A 64 13.24 0.84 -18.87
CA SER A 64 12.38 2.04 -18.80
C SER A 64 12.47 2.74 -17.45
N TYR A 65 12.58 1.97 -16.36
CA TYR A 65 12.84 2.55 -15.03
C TYR A 65 14.23 3.19 -14.94
N ALA A 66 15.27 2.58 -15.50
CA ALA A 66 16.60 3.17 -15.54
C ALA A 66 16.62 4.48 -16.35
N GLN A 67 15.97 4.51 -17.50
CA GLN A 67 15.82 5.72 -18.32
C GLN A 67 15.04 6.82 -17.57
N GLY A 68 13.93 6.45 -16.90
CA GLY A 68 13.19 7.36 -16.03
C GLY A 68 14.06 7.96 -14.92
N MET A 69 14.88 7.12 -14.27
CA MET A 69 15.81 7.58 -13.23
C MET A 69 16.86 8.56 -13.78
N LEU A 70 17.45 8.27 -14.94
CA LEU A 70 18.43 9.16 -15.58
C LEU A 70 17.85 10.55 -15.90
N ILE A 71 16.58 10.61 -16.33
CA ILE A 71 15.90 11.89 -16.59
C ILE A 71 15.75 12.69 -15.29
N LEU A 72 15.42 12.02 -14.18
CA LEU A 72 15.30 12.67 -12.87
C LEU A 72 16.66 13.12 -12.33
N GLU A 73 17.71 12.31 -12.50
CA GLU A 73 19.09 12.68 -12.13
C GLU A 73 19.58 13.89 -12.93
N GLN A 74 19.29 13.93 -14.24
CA GLN A 74 19.57 15.08 -15.08
C GLN A 74 18.81 16.31 -14.57
N CYS A 75 17.53 16.18 -14.24
CA CYS A 75 16.70 17.24 -13.66
C CYS A 75 17.28 17.78 -12.35
N LEU A 76 17.82 16.89 -11.51
CA LEU A 76 18.43 17.26 -10.23
C LEU A 76 19.79 17.96 -10.44
N SER A 77 20.58 17.50 -11.41
CA SER A 77 21.88 18.10 -11.74
C SER A 77 21.76 19.54 -12.23
N THR A 78 20.75 19.84 -13.05
CA THR A 78 20.50 21.19 -13.59
C THR A 78 19.98 22.16 -12.54
N GLN A 79 19.32 21.67 -11.49
CA GLN A 79 18.81 22.50 -10.38
C GLN A 79 19.85 22.74 -9.28
N SER A 80 20.86 21.89 -9.18
CA SER A 80 21.90 21.99 -8.14
C SER A 80 22.77 23.26 -8.25
N SER A 81 22.81 23.90 -9.42
CA SER A 81 23.50 25.17 -9.64
C SER A 81 22.75 26.41 -9.12
N GLU A 82 21.46 26.30 -8.78
CA GLU A 82 20.58 27.41 -8.38
C GLU A 82 20.12 27.31 -6.90
N SER A 83 20.97 26.75 -6.03
CA SER A 83 20.59 26.11 -4.75
C SER A 83 20.09 26.99 -3.58
N GLU A 84 20.01 28.32 -3.71
CA GLU A 84 19.83 29.19 -2.53
C GLU A 84 18.36 29.55 -2.19
N GLY A 85 17.39 29.26 -3.05
CA GLY A 85 15.98 29.65 -2.88
C GLY A 85 15.05 28.55 -2.34
N GLN A 86 14.01 28.94 -1.59
CA GLN A 86 12.90 28.06 -1.15
C GLN A 86 12.25 27.31 -2.33
N PHE A 87 12.03 28.02 -3.44
CA PHE A 87 11.48 27.48 -4.68
C PHE A 87 12.38 26.39 -5.30
N ALA A 88 13.70 26.62 -5.32
CA ALA A 88 14.67 25.65 -5.81
C ALA A 88 14.71 24.40 -4.91
N GLN A 89 14.69 24.57 -3.59
CA GLN A 89 14.66 23.44 -2.66
C GLN A 89 13.34 22.64 -2.72
N ASN A 90 12.19 23.30 -2.93
CA ASN A 90 10.93 22.61 -3.17
C ASN A 90 11.02 21.75 -4.45
N SER A 91 11.55 22.31 -5.54
CA SER A 91 11.75 21.59 -6.80
C SER A 91 12.67 20.38 -6.63
N ILE A 92 13.82 20.55 -5.96
CA ILE A 92 14.74 19.45 -5.65
C ILE A 92 14.05 18.39 -4.78
N GLY A 93 13.29 18.81 -3.78
CA GLY A 93 12.52 17.92 -2.91
C GLY A 93 11.53 17.07 -3.70
N THR A 94 10.76 17.67 -4.60
CA THR A 94 9.79 16.97 -5.46
C THR A 94 10.47 15.97 -6.40
N VAL A 95 11.63 16.32 -6.98
CA VAL A 95 12.41 15.39 -7.82
C VAL A 95 12.90 14.20 -6.99
N LEU A 96 13.47 14.43 -5.81
CA LEU A 96 13.95 13.37 -4.92
C LEU A 96 12.81 12.45 -4.45
N LEU A 97 11.64 13.02 -4.18
CA LEU A 97 10.43 12.30 -3.85
C LEU A 97 10.00 11.39 -5.03
N ALA A 98 10.00 11.90 -6.26
CA ALA A 98 9.73 11.10 -7.46
C ALA A 98 10.77 9.99 -7.69
N MET A 99 12.05 10.26 -7.46
CA MET A 99 13.12 9.25 -7.52
C MET A 99 12.89 8.13 -6.50
N SER A 100 12.58 8.50 -5.24
CA SER A 100 12.24 7.53 -4.20
C SER A 100 11.06 6.64 -4.61
N ASN A 101 10.05 7.20 -5.27
CA ASN A 101 8.89 6.42 -5.72
C ASN A 101 9.26 5.39 -6.81
N LEU A 102 10.07 5.77 -7.80
CA LEU A 102 10.56 4.81 -8.80
C LEU A 102 11.44 3.72 -8.18
N LEU A 103 12.29 4.08 -7.21
CA LEU A 103 13.13 3.12 -6.49
C LEU A 103 12.29 2.15 -5.65
N TYR A 104 11.21 2.65 -5.02
CA TYR A 104 10.24 1.82 -4.31
C TYR A 104 9.56 0.81 -5.24
N GLU A 105 9.09 1.25 -6.42
CA GLU A 105 8.48 0.37 -7.43
C GLU A 105 9.45 -0.73 -7.91
N ARG A 106 10.76 -0.43 -7.95
CA ARG A 106 11.83 -1.42 -8.24
C ARG A 106 12.27 -2.28 -7.05
N ARG A 107 11.77 -1.98 -5.84
CA ARG A 107 12.17 -2.60 -4.56
C ARG A 107 13.61 -2.31 -4.11
N SER A 108 14.19 -1.23 -4.60
CA SER A 108 15.46 -0.69 -4.07
C SER A 108 15.17 0.19 -2.85
N PHE A 109 14.74 -0.42 -1.74
CA PHE A 109 14.27 0.32 -0.57
C PHE A 109 15.36 1.18 0.10
N GLU A 110 16.61 0.70 0.15
CA GLU A 110 17.72 1.44 0.75
C GLU A 110 18.01 2.75 0.00
N GLU A 111 18.12 2.68 -1.33
CA GLU A 111 18.30 3.86 -2.18
C GLU A 111 17.10 4.82 -2.08
N ALA A 112 15.87 4.28 -2.01
CA ALA A 112 14.67 5.09 -1.82
C ALA A 112 14.71 5.88 -0.50
N ILE A 113 15.06 5.19 0.61
CA ILE A 113 15.23 5.79 1.93
C ILE A 113 16.32 6.88 1.91
N GLU A 114 17.43 6.65 1.23
CA GLU A 114 18.49 7.65 1.06
C GLU A 114 17.97 8.93 0.39
N LYS A 115 17.17 8.80 -0.69
CA LYS A 115 16.60 9.98 -1.37
C LYS A 115 15.63 10.74 -0.46
N LEU A 116 14.83 10.05 0.35
CA LEU A 116 13.91 10.68 1.29
C LEU A 116 14.65 11.39 2.44
N HIS A 117 15.71 10.80 2.98
CA HIS A 117 16.54 11.47 3.98
C HIS A 117 17.23 12.72 3.41
N ARG A 118 17.61 12.70 2.13
CA ARG A 118 18.12 13.90 1.46
C ARG A 118 17.08 15.02 1.42
N VAL A 119 15.79 14.71 1.27
CA VAL A 119 14.70 15.71 1.37
C VAL A 119 14.59 16.28 2.79
N GLN A 120 14.73 15.43 3.82
CA GLN A 120 14.72 15.90 5.21
C GLN A 120 15.89 16.86 5.53
N GLY A 121 17.00 16.76 4.79
CA GLY A 121 18.14 17.67 4.89
C GLY A 121 17.93 19.06 4.25
N LEU A 122 16.84 19.26 3.48
CA LEU A 122 16.54 20.54 2.82
C LEU A 122 15.92 21.52 3.82
N THR A 123 16.76 22.38 4.41
CA THR A 123 16.39 23.29 5.50
C THR A 123 15.44 24.43 5.10
N ARG A 124 15.41 24.82 3.81
CA ARG A 124 14.53 25.83 3.22
C ARG A 124 13.51 25.20 2.28
N SER A 125 13.10 23.95 2.50
CA SER A 125 12.01 23.30 1.74
C SER A 125 10.66 23.50 2.45
N SER A 126 9.57 23.36 1.72
CA SER A 126 8.24 23.65 2.25
C SER A 126 7.84 22.58 3.26
N LEU A 127 6.95 22.94 4.18
CA LEU A 127 6.45 21.99 5.17
C LEU A 127 5.78 20.79 4.51
N GLY A 128 5.01 21.00 3.44
CA GLY A 128 4.36 19.92 2.68
C GLY A 128 5.35 18.91 2.10
N VAL A 129 6.47 19.36 1.53
CA VAL A 129 7.53 18.48 0.97
C VAL A 129 8.24 17.68 2.08
N ARG A 130 8.45 18.28 3.25
CA ARG A 130 9.07 17.58 4.40
C ARG A 130 8.13 16.58 5.07
N VAL A 131 6.84 16.93 5.19
CA VAL A 131 5.79 16.03 5.69
C VAL A 131 5.67 14.83 4.76
N ALA A 132 5.50 15.07 3.45
CA ALA A 132 5.54 14.06 2.39
C ALA A 132 6.71 13.07 2.53
N ALA A 133 7.95 13.59 2.61
CA ALA A 133 9.12 12.74 2.75
C ALA A 133 9.12 11.90 4.03
N THR A 134 8.63 12.46 5.13
CA THR A 134 8.57 11.77 6.42
C THR A 134 7.49 10.69 6.42
N GLU A 135 6.33 10.94 5.80
CA GLU A 135 5.30 9.93 5.61
C GLU A 135 5.81 8.74 4.79
N ALA A 136 6.49 9.00 3.66
CA ALA A 136 7.14 7.96 2.87
C ALA A 136 8.13 7.14 3.69
N LEU A 137 8.99 7.79 4.47
CA LEU A 137 9.93 7.10 5.34
C LEU A 137 9.20 6.21 6.36
N VAL A 138 8.16 6.73 7.02
CA VAL A 138 7.36 5.96 7.98
C VAL A 138 6.75 4.73 7.31
N GLY A 139 6.13 4.89 6.14
CA GLY A 139 5.55 3.77 5.38
C GLY A 139 6.58 2.69 5.01
N LEU A 140 7.75 3.10 4.51
CA LEU A 140 8.84 2.19 4.17
C LEU A 140 9.39 1.46 5.40
N TYR A 141 9.62 2.16 6.51
CA TYR A 141 10.11 1.54 7.73
C TYR A 141 9.09 0.57 8.33
N LEU A 142 7.79 0.91 8.29
CA LEU A 142 6.71 -0.02 8.67
C LEU A 142 6.71 -1.27 7.79
N GLN A 143 6.89 -1.13 6.48
CA GLN A 143 6.98 -2.27 5.56
C GLN A 143 8.20 -3.16 5.84
N LEU A 144 9.34 -2.56 6.21
CA LEU A 144 10.56 -3.26 6.64
C LEU A 144 10.48 -3.78 8.10
N GLY A 145 9.34 -3.56 8.77
CA GLY A 145 9.07 -3.94 10.16
C GLY A 145 9.85 -3.16 11.22
N GLN A 146 10.52 -2.07 10.86
CA GLN A 146 11.25 -1.21 11.79
C GLN A 146 10.29 -0.25 12.52
N ASP A 147 9.52 -0.79 13.46
CA ASP A 147 8.42 -0.07 14.13
C ASP A 147 8.92 1.05 15.05
N ASP A 148 10.08 0.88 15.69
CA ASP A 148 10.63 1.89 16.60
C ASP A 148 11.13 3.11 15.82
N THR A 149 11.78 2.90 14.66
CA THR A 149 12.25 3.99 13.81
C THR A 149 11.08 4.73 13.16
N SER A 150 10.04 4.00 12.75
CA SER A 150 8.83 4.60 12.19
C SER A 150 8.08 5.45 13.22
N SER A 151 8.02 5.02 14.49
CA SER A 151 7.41 5.80 15.57
C SER A 151 8.16 7.10 15.86
N VAL A 152 9.50 7.04 15.96
CA VAL A 152 10.34 8.23 16.16
C VAL A 152 10.19 9.23 15.00
N LEU A 153 10.09 8.73 13.76
CA LEU A 153 9.90 9.59 12.59
C LEU A 153 8.51 10.22 12.55
N ALA A 154 7.47 9.49 12.97
CA ALA A 154 6.11 10.03 13.07
C ALA A 154 6.03 11.14 14.14
N ASP A 155 6.68 10.96 15.30
CA ASP A 155 6.76 12.00 16.33
C ASP A 155 7.51 13.24 15.84
N LYS A 156 8.63 13.03 15.12
CA LYS A 156 9.36 14.11 14.46
C LYS A 156 8.50 14.88 13.45
N CYS A 157 7.59 14.19 12.76
CA CYS A 157 6.66 14.81 11.82
C CYS A 157 5.67 15.74 12.53
N LEU A 158 5.17 15.35 13.71
CA LEU A 158 4.29 16.18 14.53
C LEU A 158 5.06 17.39 15.10
N ASP A 159 6.27 17.18 15.59
CA ASP A 159 7.14 18.25 16.09
C ASP A 159 7.42 19.35 15.05
N PHE A 160 7.59 18.97 13.77
CA PHE A 160 7.79 19.93 12.69
C PHE A 160 6.61 20.89 12.53
N LEU A 161 5.39 20.42 12.81
CA LEU A 161 4.18 21.20 12.67
C LEU A 161 3.95 22.13 13.88
N HIS A 162 4.43 21.75 15.07
CA HIS A 162 4.35 22.55 16.28
C HIS A 162 5.40 23.68 16.37
N LYS A 163 6.59 23.50 15.78
CA LYS A 163 7.68 24.50 15.83
C LYS A 163 7.51 25.69 14.88
N ASP A 164 6.78 25.52 13.78
CA ASP A 164 6.43 26.61 12.85
C ASP A 164 5.19 27.36 13.37
N ASP A 165 5.37 28.18 14.41
CA ASP A 165 4.33 28.99 15.04
C ASP A 165 3.84 30.16 14.14
N LEU A 166 2.53 30.17 13.90
CA LEU A 166 1.66 31.35 13.74
C LEU A 166 1.85 32.35 12.58
N ARG A 167 2.45 32.01 11.43
CA ARG A 167 2.46 32.92 10.26
C ARG A 167 2.21 32.25 8.90
N SER A 168 1.03 31.67 8.72
CA SER A 168 0.45 31.47 7.38
C SER A 168 -1.06 31.17 7.50
N ASN A 169 -1.85 31.86 6.69
CA ASN A 169 -3.32 31.85 6.67
C ASN A 169 -3.79 30.81 5.63
N GLY A 170 -4.61 29.81 6.00
CA GLY A 170 -5.34 28.96 5.04
C GLY A 170 -5.37 27.44 5.33
N GLY A 171 -6.44 26.77 4.87
CA GLY A 171 -6.76 25.33 5.09
C GLY A 171 -5.70 24.31 4.64
N SER A 172 -4.67 24.74 3.92
CA SER A 172 -3.48 23.96 3.58
C SER A 172 -2.73 23.43 4.81
N LYS A 173 -2.62 24.21 5.91
CA LYS A 173 -1.90 23.78 7.12
C LYS A 173 -2.67 22.73 7.93
N GLU A 174 -3.99 22.84 7.98
CA GLU A 174 -4.87 21.88 8.65
C GLU A 174 -4.79 20.50 7.98
N SER A 175 -4.79 20.46 6.64
CA SER A 175 -4.58 19.24 5.85
C SER A 175 -3.25 18.55 6.20
N LEU A 176 -2.15 19.29 6.35
CA LEU A 176 -0.85 18.72 6.74
C LEU A 176 -0.86 18.15 8.17
N ILE A 177 -1.56 18.78 9.10
CA ILE A 177 -1.72 18.29 10.48
C ILE A 177 -2.48 16.96 10.49
N VAL A 178 -3.57 16.86 9.72
CA VAL A 178 -4.34 15.61 9.58
C VAL A 178 -3.47 14.48 9.08
N ARG A 179 -2.66 14.72 8.04
CA ARG A 179 -1.80 13.67 7.49
C ARG A 179 -0.76 13.19 8.51
N ALA A 180 -0.09 14.11 9.18
CA ALA A 180 0.91 13.76 10.19
C ALA A 180 0.29 12.96 11.36
N LYS A 181 -0.90 13.38 11.83
CA LYS A 181 -1.67 12.63 12.82
C LYS A 181 -2.07 11.25 12.31
N ALA A 182 -2.57 11.13 11.08
CA ALA A 182 -2.97 9.85 10.51
C ALA A 182 -1.78 8.89 10.35
N VAL A 183 -0.59 9.38 9.99
CA VAL A 183 0.63 8.57 9.93
C VAL A 183 1.05 8.10 11.32
N LYS A 184 0.99 8.95 12.35
CA LYS A 184 1.23 8.52 13.73
C LYS A 184 0.18 7.50 14.18
N GLY A 185 -1.09 7.72 13.88
CA GLY A 185 -2.18 6.78 14.14
C GLY A 185 -1.96 5.42 13.49
N LEU A 186 -1.48 5.38 12.24
CA LEU A 186 -1.13 4.14 11.54
C LEU A 186 0.03 3.41 12.24
N VAL A 187 1.06 4.12 12.71
CA VAL A 187 2.14 3.49 13.49
C VAL A 187 1.62 2.90 14.80
N GLU A 188 0.75 3.61 15.51
CA GLU A 188 0.12 3.10 16.73
C GLU A 188 -0.78 1.88 16.47
N LEU A 189 -1.48 1.85 15.32
CA LEU A 189 -2.24 0.68 14.88
C LEU A 189 -1.33 -0.54 14.67
N VAL A 190 -0.23 -0.39 13.93
CA VAL A 190 0.72 -1.48 13.65
C VAL A 190 1.40 -1.99 14.92
N THR A 191 1.73 -1.10 15.85
CA THR A 191 2.33 -1.47 17.15
C THR A 191 1.31 -2.11 18.10
N GLY A 192 0.01 -1.96 17.82
CA GLY A 192 -1.09 -2.60 18.54
C GLY A 192 -1.77 -1.73 19.59
N ASN A 193 -1.45 -0.45 19.67
CA ASN A 193 -1.95 0.50 20.67
C ASN A 193 -3.24 1.22 20.18
N LEU A 194 -4.39 0.54 20.24
CA LEU A 194 -5.66 1.09 19.74
C LEU A 194 -6.10 2.39 20.43
N GLU A 195 -5.96 2.48 21.76
CA GLU A 195 -6.33 3.69 22.53
C GLU A 195 -5.48 4.90 22.14
N SER A 196 -4.18 4.68 21.93
CA SER A 196 -3.27 5.73 21.46
C SER A 196 -3.63 6.15 20.03
N ALA A 197 -3.91 5.17 19.14
CA ALA A 197 -4.32 5.43 17.77
C ALA A 197 -5.60 6.28 17.70
N GLU A 198 -6.59 6.00 18.55
CA GLU A 198 -7.86 6.76 18.60
C GLU A 198 -7.63 8.26 18.83
N SER A 199 -6.71 8.61 19.73
CA SER A 199 -6.40 10.02 20.04
C SER A 199 -5.88 10.80 18.83
N PHE A 200 -5.21 10.13 17.89
CA PHE A 200 -4.67 10.75 16.67
C PHE A 200 -5.70 10.85 15.56
N PHE A 201 -6.70 9.98 15.53
CA PHE A 201 -7.78 10.02 14.56
C PHE A 201 -8.93 10.96 14.95
N HIS A 202 -8.95 11.44 16.20
CA HIS A 202 -9.91 12.45 16.64
C HIS A 202 -9.73 13.77 15.86
N GLY A 203 -10.82 14.24 15.23
CA GLY A 203 -10.84 15.46 14.39
C GLY A 203 -10.55 15.26 12.90
N VAL A 204 -10.32 14.01 12.43
CA VAL A 204 -10.19 13.70 10.98
C VAL A 204 -11.54 13.78 10.26
N GLN A 205 -12.65 13.68 11.00
CA GLN A 205 -14.04 13.71 10.48
C GLN A 205 -14.50 15.09 9.99
N ASP A 206 -13.95 16.17 10.54
CA ASP A 206 -14.48 17.53 10.39
C ASP A 206 -13.87 18.30 9.21
N ILE A 207 -12.97 17.67 8.43
CA ILE A 207 -12.13 18.37 7.47
C ILE A 207 -12.58 18.05 6.05
N GLU A 208 -13.18 19.06 5.41
CA GLU A 208 -13.61 19.05 3.99
C GLU A 208 -12.45 18.81 3.01
N ALA A 209 -11.19 18.95 3.46
CA ALA A 209 -10.00 18.64 2.67
C ALA A 209 -9.74 17.13 2.66
N TRP A 210 -10.29 16.44 1.67
CA TRP A 210 -10.15 15.00 1.48
C TRP A 210 -8.70 14.60 1.17
N ASN A 211 -8.00 14.06 2.17
CA ASN A 211 -6.74 13.35 1.97
C ASN A 211 -6.96 11.84 1.99
N GLY A 212 -6.94 11.20 0.81
CA GLY A 212 -7.27 9.79 0.65
C GLY A 212 -6.42 8.83 1.51
N THR A 213 -5.15 9.16 1.79
CA THR A 213 -4.28 8.31 2.63
C THR A 213 -4.62 8.43 4.12
N ALA A 214 -4.97 9.63 4.59
CA ALA A 214 -5.38 9.85 5.97
C ALA A 214 -6.75 9.21 6.26
N VAL A 215 -7.72 9.41 5.35
CA VAL A 215 -9.05 8.82 5.45
C VAL A 215 -8.98 7.29 5.38
N LEU A 216 -8.10 6.72 4.53
CA LEU A 216 -7.89 5.27 4.46
C LEU A 216 -7.40 4.70 5.80
N SER A 217 -6.38 5.33 6.40
CA SER A 217 -5.81 4.87 7.69
C SER A 217 -6.83 4.98 8.82
N TYR A 218 -7.69 6.01 8.78
CA TYR A 218 -8.80 6.13 9.72
C TYR A 218 -9.88 5.07 9.48
N GLY A 219 -10.21 4.78 8.22
CA GLY A 219 -11.11 3.68 7.86
C GLY A 219 -10.61 2.32 8.35
N GLU A 220 -9.30 2.07 8.27
CA GLU A 220 -8.66 0.86 8.79
C GLU A 220 -8.73 0.77 10.32
N PHE A 221 -8.58 1.89 11.04
CA PHE A 221 -8.84 1.97 12.48
C PHE A 221 -10.30 1.61 12.82
N LEU A 222 -11.27 2.19 12.10
CA LEU A 222 -12.69 1.90 12.29
C LEU A 222 -13.04 0.44 11.96
N HIS A 223 -12.40 -0.12 10.95
CA HIS A 223 -12.52 -1.52 10.57
C HIS A 223 -11.98 -2.44 11.68
N ALA A 224 -10.80 -2.13 12.22
CA ALA A 224 -10.19 -2.87 13.32
C ALA A 224 -11.00 -2.79 14.63
N THR A 225 -11.71 -1.67 14.86
CA THR A 225 -12.59 -1.44 16.02
C THR A 225 -14.05 -1.84 15.80
N GLN A 226 -14.35 -2.51 14.68
CA GLN A 226 -15.68 -3.04 14.33
C GLN A 226 -16.77 -2.00 14.04
N GLN A 227 -16.40 -0.74 13.81
CA GLN A 227 -17.33 0.30 13.34
C GLN A 227 -17.53 0.20 11.82
N PHE A 228 -18.06 -0.95 11.36
CA PHE A 228 -18.07 -1.31 9.94
C PHE A 228 -18.89 -0.36 9.06
N SER A 229 -19.98 0.22 9.56
CA SER A 229 -20.81 1.16 8.80
C SER A 229 -20.03 2.41 8.40
N LEU A 230 -19.32 3.02 9.36
CA LEU A 230 -18.50 4.20 9.12
C LEU A 230 -17.28 3.87 8.26
N ALA A 231 -16.60 2.75 8.52
CA ALA A 231 -15.48 2.30 7.70
C ALA A 231 -15.90 2.10 6.23
N LYS A 232 -17.08 1.50 6.00
CA LYS A 232 -17.64 1.31 4.65
C LYS A 232 -17.83 2.63 3.93
N GLU A 233 -18.46 3.60 4.60
CA GLU A 233 -18.71 4.93 4.04
C GLU A 233 -17.39 5.60 3.65
N LEU A 234 -16.37 5.56 4.51
CA LEU A 234 -15.06 6.13 4.19
C LEU A 234 -14.37 5.46 3.00
N TYR A 235 -14.43 4.13 2.90
CA TYR A 235 -13.84 3.43 1.75
C TYR A 235 -14.61 3.71 0.47
N GLN A 236 -15.95 3.71 0.52
CA GLN A 236 -16.78 4.07 -0.63
C GLN A 236 -16.55 5.50 -1.06
N ASN A 237 -16.42 6.42 -0.11
CA ASN A 237 -16.05 7.80 -0.35
C ASN A 237 -14.74 7.89 -1.13
N ILE A 238 -13.67 7.24 -0.69
CA ILE A 238 -12.38 7.23 -1.43
C ILE A 238 -12.53 6.66 -2.86
N ILE A 239 -13.41 5.67 -3.06
CA ILE A 239 -13.65 5.01 -4.36
C ILE A 239 -14.54 5.86 -5.27
N GLU A 240 -15.59 6.49 -4.74
CA GLU A 240 -16.58 7.28 -5.46
C GLU A 240 -16.15 8.74 -5.64
N GLY A 241 -15.16 9.17 -4.85
CA GLY A 241 -14.42 10.43 -4.96
C GLY A 241 -13.66 10.53 -6.27
N VAL A 242 -14.40 10.61 -7.37
CA VAL A 242 -14.00 11.36 -8.56
C VAL A 242 -13.69 12.77 -8.06
N PRO A 243 -12.51 13.37 -8.34
CA PRO A 243 -12.34 14.79 -8.11
C PRO A 243 -13.27 15.53 -9.07
N LYS A 244 -14.49 15.85 -8.60
CA LYS A 244 -15.37 16.81 -9.27
C LYS A 244 -14.85 18.18 -8.87
N ASN A 245 -13.92 18.66 -9.68
CA ASN A 245 -13.22 19.94 -9.54
C ASN A 245 -12.26 19.93 -8.35
N GLU A 246 -10.97 20.10 -8.62
CA GLU A 246 -10.20 21.19 -8.01
C GLU A 246 -8.75 21.16 -8.48
N ASP A 247 -8.25 22.38 -8.65
CA ASP A 247 -6.99 22.77 -9.24
C ASP A 247 -5.77 21.94 -8.79
N PHE A 248 -4.99 21.50 -9.78
CA PHE A 248 -3.66 20.90 -9.62
C PHE A 248 -2.60 21.87 -9.05
N SER A 249 -3.01 23.00 -8.45
CA SER A 249 -2.14 24.10 -8.05
C SER A 249 -1.56 23.93 -6.64
N ASP A 250 -2.25 23.18 -5.76
CA ASP A 250 -1.84 22.99 -4.37
C ASP A 250 -0.97 21.73 -4.19
N MET A 251 0.32 21.96 -3.93
CA MET A 251 1.33 20.96 -3.56
C MET A 251 0.97 20.14 -2.30
N ASN A 252 -0.09 20.52 -1.58
CA ASN A 252 -0.61 19.81 -0.41
C ASN A 252 -1.68 18.77 -0.76
N THR A 253 -2.33 18.90 -1.92
CA THR A 253 -3.46 18.07 -2.36
C THR A 253 -3.01 16.97 -3.32
N LEU A 254 -1.96 17.22 -4.13
CA LEU A 254 -1.28 16.16 -4.87
C LEU A 254 -0.21 15.51 -4.01
N ALA A 255 -0.52 14.34 -3.44
CA ALA A 255 0.29 13.13 -3.59
C ALA A 255 1.80 13.30 -3.85
N ILE A 256 2.53 14.05 -3.03
CA ILE A 256 3.99 13.98 -3.04
C ILE A 256 4.35 12.92 -2.03
N CYS A 257 4.45 11.70 -2.56
CA CYS A 257 5.20 10.59 -2.01
C CYS A 257 4.78 10.06 -0.64
N ASN A 258 3.67 9.33 -0.66
CA ASN A 258 3.74 7.96 -0.20
C ASN A 258 3.03 6.98 -1.14
N MET A 259 2.07 7.46 -1.96
CA MET A 259 1.32 6.67 -2.93
C MET A 259 0.86 7.50 -4.13
N ALA A 260 0.80 6.89 -5.31
CA ALA A 260 0.02 7.45 -6.41
C ALA A 260 -1.48 7.41 -6.05
N SER A 261 -2.29 8.34 -6.56
CA SER A 261 -3.75 8.33 -6.36
C SER A 261 -4.38 6.95 -6.66
N ASP A 262 -3.86 6.28 -7.71
CA ASP A 262 -4.27 4.93 -8.10
C ASP A 262 -4.01 3.87 -7.03
N GLU A 263 -2.92 4.00 -6.25
CA GLU A 263 -2.58 3.06 -5.19
C GLU A 263 -3.46 3.27 -3.95
N VAL A 264 -3.83 4.52 -3.64
CA VAL A 264 -4.81 4.82 -2.59
C VAL A 264 -6.18 4.24 -2.96
N PHE A 265 -6.62 4.41 -4.21
CA PHE A 265 -7.85 3.81 -4.71
C PHE A 265 -7.81 2.29 -4.62
N LEU A 266 -6.69 1.69 -5.02
CA LEU A 266 -6.47 0.25 -4.95
C LEU A 266 -6.61 -0.25 -3.50
N ALA A 267 -5.94 0.43 -2.57
CA ALA A 267 -5.96 0.08 -1.15
C ALA A 267 -7.36 0.22 -0.55
N ALA A 268 -8.10 1.29 -0.86
CA ALA A 268 -9.49 1.45 -0.42
C ALA A 268 -10.42 0.36 -1.00
N THR A 269 -10.27 0.02 -2.28
CA THR A 269 -11.04 -1.08 -2.91
C THR A 269 -10.75 -2.40 -2.21
N PHE A 270 -9.49 -2.65 -1.91
CA PHE A 270 -9.05 -3.85 -1.21
C PHE A 270 -9.58 -3.91 0.24
N ALA A 271 -9.49 -2.81 0.98
CA ALA A 271 -10.00 -2.70 2.34
C ALA A 271 -11.52 -2.88 2.40
N LEU A 272 -12.28 -2.31 1.44
CA LEU A 272 -13.71 -2.53 1.30
C LEU A 272 -14.03 -4.02 1.05
N GLY A 273 -13.26 -4.70 0.20
CA GLY A 273 -13.44 -6.13 -0.04
C GLY A 273 -13.23 -6.99 1.22
N GLN A 274 -12.24 -6.63 2.04
CA GLN A 274 -12.03 -7.27 3.35
C GLN A 274 -13.18 -6.97 4.32
N LEU A 275 -13.66 -5.74 4.36
CA LEU A 275 -14.78 -5.32 5.21
C LEU A 275 -16.05 -6.11 4.89
N GLU A 276 -16.41 -6.22 3.61
CA GLU A 276 -17.56 -7.02 3.18
C GLU A 276 -17.40 -8.50 3.54
N SER A 277 -16.16 -9.03 3.51
CA SER A 277 -15.90 -10.39 3.99
C SER A 277 -16.14 -10.54 5.50
N HIS A 278 -15.79 -9.53 6.31
CA HIS A 278 -16.02 -9.57 7.75
C HIS A 278 -17.49 -9.38 8.11
N MET A 279 -18.24 -8.61 7.30
CA MET A 279 -19.69 -8.46 7.42
C MET A 279 -20.48 -9.70 6.93
N GLY A 280 -19.82 -10.69 6.32
CA GLY A 280 -20.48 -11.90 5.79
C GLY A 280 -21.07 -11.73 4.39
N ASN A 281 -20.85 -10.59 3.73
CA ASN A 281 -21.33 -10.29 2.38
C ASN A 281 -20.39 -10.89 1.32
N PHE A 282 -20.20 -12.20 1.33
CA PHE A 282 -19.15 -12.88 0.57
C PHE A 282 -19.21 -12.68 -0.94
N ARG A 283 -20.42 -12.53 -1.51
CA ARG A 283 -20.57 -12.25 -2.95
C ARG A 283 -19.98 -10.89 -3.33
N ALA A 284 -20.29 -9.85 -2.54
CA ALA A 284 -19.74 -8.52 -2.76
C ALA A 284 -18.21 -8.53 -2.52
N ALA A 285 -17.77 -9.19 -1.44
CA ALA A 285 -16.34 -9.34 -1.14
C ALA A 285 -15.56 -10.00 -2.29
N GLU A 286 -16.08 -11.09 -2.86
CA GLU A 286 -15.47 -11.79 -4.00
C GLU A 286 -15.36 -10.88 -5.23
N GLU A 287 -16.42 -10.16 -5.59
CA GLU A 287 -16.42 -9.21 -6.71
C GLU A 287 -15.43 -8.06 -6.50
N ILE A 288 -15.40 -7.48 -5.31
CA ILE A 288 -14.55 -6.33 -4.96
C ILE A 288 -13.08 -6.74 -4.86
N LEU A 289 -12.76 -7.85 -4.18
CA LEU A 289 -11.39 -8.35 -4.07
C LEU A 289 -10.84 -8.82 -5.43
N THR A 290 -11.69 -9.35 -6.32
CA THR A 290 -11.29 -9.68 -7.70
C THR A 290 -10.93 -8.42 -8.48
N LYS A 291 -11.70 -7.33 -8.35
CA LYS A 291 -11.35 -6.03 -8.94
C LYS A 291 -10.04 -5.49 -8.37
N ALA A 292 -9.83 -5.60 -7.06
CA ALA A 292 -8.56 -5.21 -6.43
C ALA A 292 -7.39 -6.05 -6.97
N LEU A 293 -7.56 -7.36 -7.16
CA LEU A 293 -6.54 -8.22 -7.74
C LEU A 293 -6.17 -7.80 -9.16
N THR A 294 -7.15 -7.59 -10.04
CA THR A 294 -6.92 -7.13 -11.42
C THR A 294 -6.19 -5.79 -11.45
N LYS A 295 -6.62 -4.81 -10.64
CA LYS A 295 -5.93 -3.53 -10.54
C LYS A 295 -4.51 -3.65 -9.97
N THR A 296 -4.28 -4.58 -9.05
CA THR A 296 -2.94 -4.84 -8.50
C THR A 296 -2.01 -5.40 -9.57
N GLU A 297 -2.48 -6.37 -10.36
CA GLU A 297 -1.74 -6.94 -11.48
C GLU A 297 -1.47 -5.90 -12.58
N GLU A 298 -2.47 -5.06 -12.89
CA GLU A 298 -2.34 -3.98 -13.87
C GLU A 298 -1.38 -2.89 -13.41
N TYR A 299 -1.36 -2.53 -12.12
CA TYR A 299 -0.53 -1.44 -11.60
C TYR A 299 0.90 -1.89 -11.29
N PHE A 300 1.08 -2.98 -10.54
CA PHE A 300 2.41 -3.45 -10.11
C PHE A 300 3.04 -4.51 -11.02
N GLY A 301 2.25 -5.10 -11.91
CA GLY A 301 2.65 -6.27 -12.70
C GLY A 301 2.26 -7.59 -12.04
N SER A 302 2.12 -8.63 -12.85
CA SER A 302 1.60 -9.94 -12.44
C SER A 302 2.50 -10.69 -11.46
N SER A 303 3.79 -10.35 -11.35
CA SER A 303 4.78 -11.01 -10.47
C SER A 303 5.05 -10.25 -9.16
N HIS A 304 4.25 -9.24 -8.84
CA HIS A 304 4.49 -8.40 -7.67
C HIS A 304 3.97 -9.01 -6.35
N PRO A 305 4.70 -8.93 -5.21
CA PRO A 305 4.29 -9.42 -3.90
C PRO A 305 2.93 -8.90 -3.44
N LYS A 306 2.55 -7.68 -3.82
CA LYS A 306 1.20 -7.15 -3.53
C LYS A 306 0.09 -8.02 -4.13
N VAL A 307 0.33 -8.69 -5.27
CA VAL A 307 -0.58 -9.70 -5.81
C VAL A 307 -0.73 -10.87 -4.81
N GLY A 308 0.38 -11.31 -4.21
CA GLY A 308 0.37 -12.33 -3.14
C GLY A 308 -0.37 -11.89 -1.88
N VAL A 309 -0.27 -10.62 -1.48
CA VAL A 309 -1.05 -10.04 -0.38
C VAL A 309 -2.56 -10.13 -0.69
N VAL A 310 -2.97 -9.70 -1.88
CA VAL A 310 -4.38 -9.75 -2.29
C VAL A 310 -4.91 -11.19 -2.37
N LEU A 311 -4.12 -12.11 -2.93
CA LEU A 311 -4.48 -13.53 -2.99
C LEU A 311 -4.64 -14.16 -1.60
N THR A 312 -3.82 -13.74 -0.64
CA THR A 312 -3.93 -14.18 0.76
C THR A 312 -5.28 -13.75 1.35
N CYS A 313 -5.70 -12.50 1.13
CA CYS A 313 -7.03 -12.03 1.55
C CYS A 313 -8.18 -12.77 0.87
N ILE A 314 -8.09 -13.05 -0.44
CA ILE A 314 -9.13 -13.81 -1.15
C ILE A 314 -9.22 -15.23 -0.57
N ALA A 315 -8.09 -15.86 -0.23
CA ALA A 315 -8.07 -17.17 0.41
C ALA A 315 -8.74 -17.14 1.80
N LEU A 316 -8.46 -16.11 2.61
CA LEU A 316 -9.11 -15.89 3.90
C LEU A 316 -10.61 -15.63 3.75
N MET A 317 -11.03 -14.87 2.74
CA MET A 317 -12.45 -14.65 2.44
C MET A 317 -13.17 -15.96 2.14
N TYR A 318 -12.62 -16.81 1.26
CA TYR A 318 -13.23 -18.11 0.97
C TYR A 318 -13.25 -19.06 2.18
N ARG A 319 -12.27 -18.92 3.07
CA ARG A 319 -12.24 -19.65 4.34
C ARG A 319 -13.35 -19.18 5.28
N ASN A 320 -13.52 -17.87 5.44
CA ASN A 320 -14.59 -17.27 6.23
C ASN A 320 -15.97 -17.65 5.68
N LYS A 321 -16.13 -17.64 4.35
CA LYS A 321 -17.32 -18.10 3.66
C LYS A 321 -17.64 -19.56 3.95
N ALA A 322 -16.67 -20.46 3.76
CA ALA A 322 -16.84 -21.88 4.02
C ALA A 322 -17.25 -22.16 5.48
N ARG A 323 -16.67 -21.41 6.43
CA ARG A 323 -17.01 -21.52 7.84
C ARG A 323 -18.45 -21.07 8.12
N GLN A 324 -18.84 -19.87 7.67
CA GLN A 324 -20.16 -19.31 7.95
C GLN A 324 -21.29 -20.04 7.23
N GLU A 325 -21.07 -20.44 5.97
CA GLU A 325 -22.05 -21.17 5.16
C GLU A 325 -22.02 -22.70 5.41
N ARG A 326 -21.12 -23.19 6.28
CA ARG A 326 -20.85 -24.63 6.50
C ARG A 326 -20.62 -25.40 5.19
N SER A 327 -19.86 -24.79 4.28
CA SER A 327 -19.52 -25.32 2.97
C SER A 327 -18.03 -25.64 2.86
N SER A 328 -17.60 -26.28 1.77
CA SER A 328 -16.18 -26.59 1.52
C SER A 328 -15.63 -25.71 0.40
N SER A 329 -14.56 -24.96 0.68
CA SER A 329 -13.77 -24.22 -0.32
C SER A 329 -12.31 -24.65 -0.36
N LEU A 330 -12.00 -25.85 0.17
CA LEU A 330 -10.64 -26.35 0.41
C LEU A 330 -9.72 -26.26 -0.82
N LEU A 331 -10.18 -26.72 -1.99
CA LEU A 331 -9.39 -26.69 -3.23
C LEU A 331 -9.10 -25.26 -3.72
N ILE A 332 -10.06 -24.34 -3.55
CA ILE A 332 -9.89 -22.94 -3.93
C ILE A 332 -8.87 -22.29 -3.00
N GLN A 333 -9.03 -22.49 -1.69
CA GLN A 333 -8.06 -22.00 -0.69
C GLN A 333 -6.65 -22.55 -0.96
N GLU A 334 -6.51 -23.85 -1.22
CA GLU A 334 -5.23 -24.47 -1.52
C GLU A 334 -4.53 -23.82 -2.71
N GLY A 335 -5.26 -23.62 -3.81
CA GLY A 335 -4.73 -22.98 -5.02
C GLY A 335 -4.32 -21.53 -4.79
N LEU A 336 -5.14 -20.77 -4.05
CA LEU A 336 -4.87 -19.37 -3.75
C LEU A 336 -3.66 -19.19 -2.83
N TYR A 337 -3.57 -19.96 -1.74
CA TYR A 337 -2.42 -19.90 -0.83
C TYR A 337 -1.13 -20.33 -1.51
N ARG A 338 -1.16 -21.37 -2.35
CA ARG A 338 0.02 -21.81 -3.11
C ARG A 338 0.56 -20.69 -4.00
N ARG A 339 -0.33 -20.02 -4.74
CA ARG A 339 0.03 -18.86 -5.58
C ARG A 339 0.50 -17.68 -4.72
N ALA A 340 -0.17 -17.39 -3.61
CA ALA A 340 0.21 -16.30 -2.71
C ALA A 340 1.64 -16.48 -2.17
N ILE A 341 1.98 -17.67 -1.69
CA ILE A 341 3.31 -18.03 -1.18
C ILE A 341 4.38 -17.90 -2.27
N GLU A 342 4.06 -18.27 -3.52
CA GLU A 342 4.94 -18.11 -4.68
C GLU A 342 5.22 -16.62 -4.98
N PHE A 343 4.19 -15.78 -5.06
CA PHE A 343 4.35 -14.34 -5.31
C PHE A 343 5.04 -13.60 -4.17
N LEU A 344 4.81 -14.02 -2.93
CA LEU A 344 5.52 -13.51 -1.75
C LEU A 344 6.96 -14.01 -1.65
N LYS A 345 7.40 -14.93 -2.53
CA LYS A 345 8.75 -15.52 -2.57
C LYS A 345 9.16 -16.11 -1.22
N ALA A 346 8.29 -16.93 -0.64
CA ALA A 346 8.51 -17.49 0.68
C ALA A 346 9.79 -18.35 0.75
N PRO A 347 10.63 -18.21 1.79
CA PRO A 347 11.88 -18.97 1.89
C PRO A 347 11.59 -20.44 2.20
N PRO A 348 12.44 -21.39 1.78
CA PRO A 348 12.26 -22.81 2.07
C PRO A 348 12.03 -23.07 3.57
N LEU A 349 11.21 -24.08 3.91
CA LEU A 349 10.86 -24.40 5.30
C LEU A 349 12.07 -24.76 6.16
N GLU A 350 13.12 -25.28 5.53
CA GLU A 350 14.36 -25.71 6.18
C GLU A 350 15.38 -24.57 6.37
N SER A 351 15.12 -23.39 5.80
CA SER A 351 15.97 -22.22 6.07
C SER A 351 15.87 -21.83 7.54
N LYS A 352 17.02 -21.56 8.19
CA LYS A 352 17.03 -21.04 9.56
C LYS A 352 16.40 -19.66 9.56
N VAL A 353 15.12 -19.60 9.89
CA VAL A 353 14.32 -18.37 10.03
C VAL A 353 14.85 -17.46 11.16
N ALA A 354 15.57 -18.04 12.12
CA ALA A 354 15.79 -17.49 13.44
C ALA A 354 16.57 -16.16 13.53
N GLU A 355 17.17 -15.64 12.44
CA GLU A 355 18.08 -14.49 12.53
C GLU A 355 17.85 -13.38 11.50
N THR A 356 17.04 -13.60 10.45
CA THR A 356 16.79 -12.58 9.42
C THR A 356 15.33 -12.14 9.46
N LYS A 357 15.09 -10.91 9.88
CA LYS A 357 13.79 -10.23 9.81
C LYS A 357 13.26 -10.33 8.38
N LEU A 358 12.19 -11.10 8.19
CA LEU A 358 11.68 -11.43 6.87
C LEU A 358 10.77 -10.30 6.37
N ASP A 359 11.08 -9.77 5.18
CA ASP A 359 10.22 -8.79 4.50
C ASP A 359 8.80 -9.36 4.35
N ARG A 360 7.78 -8.62 4.83
CA ARG A 360 6.36 -9.04 4.86
C ARG A 360 6.10 -10.32 5.67
N GLY A 361 6.87 -10.54 6.74
CA GLY A 361 6.76 -11.71 7.61
C GLY A 361 5.34 -12.01 8.08
N ASP A 362 4.58 -11.00 8.50
CA ASP A 362 3.19 -11.16 8.98
C ASP A 362 2.28 -11.80 7.93
N ILE A 363 2.28 -11.28 6.69
CA ILE A 363 1.44 -11.80 5.61
C ILE A 363 1.89 -13.17 5.16
N LEU A 364 3.20 -13.43 5.16
CA LEU A 364 3.73 -14.72 4.77
C LEU A 364 3.43 -15.81 5.80
N ALA A 365 3.53 -15.47 7.09
CA ALA A 365 3.07 -16.32 8.18
C ALA A 365 1.57 -16.60 8.05
N LEU A 366 0.76 -15.58 7.73
CA LEU A 366 -0.67 -15.74 7.52
C LEU A 366 -1.00 -16.68 6.34
N ALA A 367 -0.35 -16.47 5.20
CA ALA A 367 -0.52 -17.31 4.02
C ALA A 367 -0.08 -18.76 4.27
N ARG A 368 1.05 -18.98 4.96
CA ARG A 368 1.53 -20.32 5.32
C ARG A 368 0.70 -20.99 6.41
N GLY A 369 0.24 -20.24 7.39
CA GLY A 369 -0.67 -20.74 8.43
C GLY A 369 -2.00 -21.19 7.84
N GLY A 370 -2.61 -20.36 6.98
CA GLY A 370 -3.82 -20.73 6.24
C GLY A 370 -3.60 -21.93 5.31
N TYR A 371 -2.46 -22.00 4.62
CA TYR A 371 -2.10 -23.17 3.81
C TYR A 371 -1.93 -24.43 4.66
N ALA A 372 -1.28 -24.31 5.81
CA ALA A 372 -1.05 -25.41 6.74
C ALA A 372 -2.36 -26.02 7.22
N GLU A 373 -3.37 -25.22 7.58
CA GLU A 373 -4.69 -25.72 7.96
C GLU A 373 -5.33 -26.56 6.84
N VAL A 374 -5.26 -26.05 5.60
CA VAL A 374 -5.75 -26.75 4.41
C VAL A 374 -5.06 -28.11 4.22
N LEU A 375 -3.75 -28.19 4.48
CA LEU A 375 -2.99 -29.44 4.39
C LEU A 375 -3.23 -30.39 5.56
N CYS A 376 -3.40 -29.88 6.77
CA CYS A 376 -3.64 -30.67 7.98
C CYS A 376 -4.95 -31.47 7.91
N VAL A 377 -5.94 -30.97 7.18
CA VAL A 377 -7.19 -31.70 6.90
C VAL A 377 -6.95 -32.91 5.98
N GLN A 378 -5.91 -32.89 5.15
CA GLN A 378 -5.55 -33.96 4.24
C GLN A 378 -4.63 -34.98 4.95
N GLN A 379 -5.14 -36.20 5.23
CA GLN A 379 -4.40 -37.23 5.99
C GLN A 379 -2.98 -37.50 5.46
N ASN A 380 -2.80 -37.51 4.13
CA ASN A 380 -1.50 -37.79 3.51
C ASN A 380 -0.48 -36.63 3.61
N ARG A 381 -0.93 -35.41 3.93
CA ARG A 381 -0.09 -34.20 3.95
C ARG A 381 -0.08 -33.50 5.30
N LYS A 382 -0.62 -34.15 6.34
CA LYS A 382 -0.71 -33.58 7.69
C LYS A 382 0.66 -33.20 8.26
N THR A 383 1.68 -34.03 8.05
CA THR A 383 3.06 -33.75 8.51
C THR A 383 3.68 -32.53 7.84
N GLU A 384 3.37 -32.29 6.56
CA GLU A 384 3.77 -31.08 5.83
C GLU A 384 3.05 -29.85 6.40
N GLY A 385 1.74 -29.96 6.65
CA GLY A 385 0.94 -28.92 7.27
C GLY A 385 1.45 -28.52 8.66
N GLU A 386 1.77 -29.49 9.53
CA GLU A 386 2.30 -29.22 10.87
C GLU A 386 3.66 -28.48 10.83
N LYS A 387 4.55 -28.84 9.88
CA LYS A 387 5.80 -28.10 9.65
C LYS A 387 5.56 -26.67 9.17
N MET A 388 4.60 -26.47 8.28
CA MET A 388 4.25 -25.11 7.81
C MET A 388 3.62 -24.27 8.91
N LYS A 389 2.79 -24.88 9.77
CA LYS A 389 2.18 -24.21 10.92
C LYS A 389 3.22 -23.75 11.93
N THR A 390 4.12 -24.64 12.34
CA THR A 390 5.21 -24.29 13.28
C THR A 390 6.12 -23.20 12.72
N TRP A 391 6.42 -23.24 11.42
CA TRP A 391 7.14 -22.16 10.74
C TRP A 391 6.38 -20.83 10.80
N ALA A 392 5.07 -20.84 10.52
CA ALA A 392 4.24 -19.65 10.51
C ALA A 392 4.13 -19.00 11.90
N GLU A 393 3.97 -19.83 12.94
CA GLU A 393 3.94 -19.38 14.33
C GLU A 393 5.27 -18.75 14.75
N ALA A 394 6.41 -19.26 14.27
CA ALA A 394 7.72 -18.70 14.57
C ALA A 394 8.00 -17.35 13.86
N VAL A 395 7.38 -17.11 12.70
CA VAL A 395 7.56 -15.86 11.91
C VAL A 395 6.56 -14.78 12.30
N TRP A 396 5.41 -15.18 12.85
CA TRP A 396 4.34 -14.26 13.20
C TRP A 396 4.81 -13.20 14.21
N SER A 397 4.74 -11.92 13.81
CA SER A 397 5.29 -10.81 14.60
C SER A 397 4.26 -9.78 15.06
N ASN A 398 2.96 -10.02 14.80
CA ASN A 398 1.89 -9.12 15.21
C ASN A 398 1.72 -9.12 16.74
N ARG A 399 1.74 -7.92 17.34
CA ARG A 399 1.66 -7.73 18.79
C ARG A 399 0.22 -7.77 19.33
N ARG A 400 -0.77 -7.52 18.48
CA ARG A 400 -2.19 -7.39 18.84
C ARG A 400 -2.89 -8.74 18.97
N MET A 401 -2.52 -9.71 18.15
CA MET A 401 -3.23 -10.99 18.02
C MET A 401 -2.28 -12.14 17.69
N SER A 402 -2.59 -13.34 18.15
CA SER A 402 -1.84 -14.54 17.77
C SER A 402 -2.25 -15.00 16.37
N LEU A 403 -1.38 -15.74 15.67
CA LEU A 403 -1.71 -16.33 14.37
C LEU A 403 -2.96 -17.21 14.44
N THR A 404 -3.12 -17.94 15.55
CA THR A 404 -4.33 -18.73 15.80
C THR A 404 -5.57 -17.86 15.94
N ASP A 405 -5.50 -16.67 16.56
CA ASP A 405 -6.67 -15.78 16.66
C ASP A 405 -7.07 -15.20 15.30
N VAL A 406 -6.09 -14.92 14.43
CA VAL A 406 -6.32 -14.39 13.08
C VAL A 406 -6.98 -15.43 12.20
N LEU A 407 -6.54 -16.67 12.32
CA LEU A 407 -7.11 -17.79 11.58
C LEU A 407 -8.43 -18.23 12.25
N ASP A 408 -8.50 -18.48 13.54
CA ASP A 408 -9.74 -18.85 14.23
C ASP A 408 -10.63 -17.66 14.58
N ILE A 409 -11.38 -17.17 13.58
CA ILE A 409 -12.56 -16.31 13.78
C ILE A 409 -13.74 -17.17 14.28
N SER A 410 -13.50 -17.99 15.31
CA SER A 410 -14.38 -19.07 15.78
C SER A 410 -15.39 -18.62 16.82
N GLU A 411 -15.04 -17.56 17.53
CA GLU A 411 -15.89 -16.79 18.41
C GLU A 411 -15.91 -15.36 17.88
N PRO A 412 -16.83 -14.47 18.30
CA PRO A 412 -16.64 -13.04 18.07
C PRO A 412 -15.38 -12.62 18.83
N SER A 413 -14.21 -12.90 18.27
CA SER A 413 -12.97 -12.35 18.77
C SER A 413 -13.18 -10.85 18.71
N SER A 414 -12.89 -10.17 19.81
CA SER A 414 -12.96 -8.70 19.84
C SER A 414 -12.00 -8.06 18.82
N LYS A 415 -11.13 -8.85 18.19
CA LYS A 415 -10.02 -8.44 17.34
C LYS A 415 -10.26 -8.86 15.90
N VAL A 416 -10.59 -7.89 15.05
CA VAL A 416 -10.68 -8.09 13.61
C VAL A 416 -9.30 -7.83 12.97
N PRO A 417 -8.72 -8.81 12.26
CA PRO A 417 -7.46 -8.61 11.54
C PRO A 417 -7.72 -7.79 10.27
N VAL A 418 -7.05 -6.66 10.10
CA VAL A 418 -7.14 -5.85 8.87
C VAL A 418 -5.81 -5.93 8.14
N ILE A 419 -5.80 -6.38 6.89
CA ILE A 419 -4.56 -6.41 6.10
C ILE A 419 -4.43 -5.08 5.37
N ASP A 420 -3.37 -4.33 5.70
CA ASP A 420 -3.01 -3.12 4.97
C ASP A 420 -2.08 -3.51 3.80
N VAL A 421 -2.57 -3.30 2.57
CA VAL A 421 -1.82 -3.60 1.33
C VAL A 421 -0.64 -2.66 1.11
N ARG A 422 -0.69 -1.46 1.70
CA ARG A 422 0.33 -0.40 1.56
C ARG A 422 1.64 -0.83 2.15
N ILE A 423 1.58 -1.22 3.43
CA ILE A 423 2.73 -1.70 4.20
C ILE A 423 2.86 -3.23 4.14
N SER A 424 1.89 -3.93 3.54
CA SER A 424 1.84 -5.39 3.47
C SER A 424 1.94 -6.03 4.86
N ARG A 425 1.14 -5.53 5.81
CA ARG A 425 1.09 -6.03 7.20
C ARG A 425 -0.34 -6.21 7.69
N VAL A 426 -0.48 -6.98 8.75
CA VAL A 426 -1.74 -7.14 9.48
C VAL A 426 -1.77 -6.11 10.60
N LEU A 427 -2.82 -5.31 10.66
CA LEU A 427 -3.09 -4.32 11.71
C LEU A 427 -3.80 -4.97 12.90
#